data_AF-A0ABC9EPF7-F1
#
_entry.id   AF-A0ABC9EPF7-F1
#
_cell.length_a   1.000
_cell.length_b   1.000
_cell.length_c   1.000
_cell.angle_alpha   90.00
_cell.angle_beta   90.00
_cell.angle_gamma   90.00
#
_symmetry.space_group_name_H-M   'P 1'
#
loop_
_entity.id
_entity.type
_entity.pdbx_description
1 polymer ?
#
loop_
_entity_poly.entity_id
_entity_poly.type
_entity_poly.pdbx_seq_one_letter_code
_entity_poly.pdbx_strand_id
1 'polypeptide(L)'
;MASASARIFSFSSVEHRLLQAAFPVAGNGRQGRPRGGSIRSSLASKTLLPTDDFDIQEGLTNVQKILQQRRKSGREMVAAIDNLKRLCIDHYFEEEIEGAMGACMDLVHSDDLFDATLALRLMREAGHDVSADDVLRRFTNGNGEFNLALSKDIRGLLSLHDMSYLDMGDEASLYKAKEFSSKHLASAIRYLDPGLARYVRQSLDHPYHLSLMQYKARHHLSYLQTLPTRNIAMEELAIVEFQLNKRQHQQEMQEIKRWWMDLGLAQEIPVARDQVLKWYMWPMAVLQGSSFSRYRIEITKIISLVYVVDDIFDLVGTPEELSLFTEAIKMWNTVAPDSLPTCMRSCYNALYTITNEIADMAEKENGFNPVNHLKKAWAVLFDGFMVESKWLANNQAPTAEDYLRNGVVTSGVPLTFAHLLFLLGQDHPTCNNEDAANLNDHIPLAISCPAKILRLWDDMGSAKDEEQEGLDGSYRNFYLIENPSCTEADAEEHMRGLIMREWEELNRECFFRRTFSDSFSQASLNAARMVSVMYSYDKEQRQLALEEYTRMLLL
;
A
#
# COMPACT_ATOMS: atom_id res chain seq x y z
N MET A 1 -7.30 -28.03 -34.13
CA MET A 1 -8.02 -28.60 -32.97
C MET A 1 -8.21 -27.45 -31.99
N ALA A 2 -9.45 -27.22 -31.56
CA ALA A 2 -9.91 -25.96 -30.96
C ALA A 2 -9.17 -25.60 -29.67
N SER A 3 -8.62 -24.38 -29.62
CA SER A 3 -8.09 -23.75 -28.40
C SER A 3 -9.24 -23.22 -27.56
N ALA A 4 -9.26 -23.63 -26.29
CA ALA A 4 -10.17 -23.08 -25.30
C ALA A 4 -9.72 -21.66 -24.95
N SER A 5 -10.56 -20.69 -25.28
CA SER A 5 -10.43 -19.29 -24.87
C SER A 5 -10.45 -19.22 -23.33
N ALA A 6 -9.33 -18.80 -22.75
CA ALA A 6 -9.27 -18.41 -21.34
C ALA A 6 -10.14 -17.15 -21.18
N ARG A 7 -11.23 -17.27 -20.41
CA ARG A 7 -12.06 -16.12 -20.04
C ARG A 7 -11.29 -15.28 -19.02
N ILE A 8 -10.58 -14.27 -19.51
CA ILE A 8 -10.11 -13.14 -18.69
C ILE A 8 -11.36 -12.44 -18.14
N PHE A 9 -11.38 -12.22 -16.83
CA PHE A 9 -12.50 -11.58 -16.14
C PHE A 9 -12.60 -10.12 -16.61
N SER A 10 -13.66 -9.78 -17.34
CA SER A 10 -13.97 -8.39 -17.67
C SER A 10 -14.49 -7.67 -16.43
N PHE A 11 -13.82 -6.59 -16.01
CA PHE A 11 -14.26 -5.70 -14.93
C PHE A 11 -15.62 -5.02 -15.21
N SER A 12 -16.19 -5.16 -16.42
CA SER A 12 -17.55 -4.71 -16.78
C SER A 12 -18.65 -5.26 -15.86
N SER A 13 -18.45 -6.45 -15.26
CA SER A 13 -19.44 -7.02 -14.32
C SER A 13 -19.52 -6.26 -12.99
N VAL A 14 -18.47 -5.50 -12.63
CA VAL A 14 -18.44 -4.60 -11.47
C VAL A 14 -19.02 -3.23 -11.84
N GLU A 15 -18.81 -2.76 -13.07
CA GLU A 15 -19.38 -1.50 -13.58
C GLU A 15 -20.90 -1.46 -13.48
N HIS A 16 -21.57 -2.58 -13.78
CA HIS A 16 -23.02 -2.66 -13.75
C HIS A 16 -23.62 -2.54 -12.33
N ARG A 17 -22.82 -2.79 -11.27
CA ARG A 17 -23.28 -2.66 -9.87
C ARG A 17 -23.17 -1.24 -9.33
N LEU A 18 -22.22 -0.44 -9.83
CA LEU A 18 -22.09 0.97 -9.48
C LEU A 18 -23.24 1.81 -10.05
N LEU A 19 -23.80 1.40 -11.19
CA LEU A 19 -24.90 2.11 -11.87
C LEU A 19 -26.31 1.82 -11.28
N GLN A 20 -26.47 0.82 -10.42
CA GLN A 20 -27.79 0.49 -9.83
C GLN A 20 -28.04 1.10 -8.44
N ALA A 21 -27.07 1.78 -7.85
CA ALA A 21 -27.23 2.47 -6.57
C ALA A 21 -27.76 3.90 -6.76
N ALA A 22 -28.88 4.06 -7.47
CA ALA A 22 -29.61 5.32 -7.54
C ALA A 22 -31.12 5.07 -7.66
N PHE A 23 -31.86 5.45 -6.61
CA PHE A 23 -33.33 5.54 -6.45
C PHE A 23 -34.14 4.23 -6.31
N PRO A 24 -34.94 4.07 -5.23
CA PRO A 24 -36.06 3.13 -5.22
C PRO A 24 -37.35 3.81 -5.70
N VAL A 25 -37.88 3.34 -6.84
CA VAL A 25 -39.27 3.60 -7.26
C VAL A 25 -40.17 2.52 -6.65
N ALA A 26 -41.21 2.96 -5.95
CA ALA A 26 -42.20 2.11 -5.31
C ALA A 26 -43.09 1.36 -6.32
N GLY A 27 -43.41 0.09 -6.03
CA GLY A 27 -44.39 -0.69 -6.79
C GLY A 27 -44.83 -1.97 -6.05
N ASN A 28 -46.08 -1.97 -5.59
CA ASN A 28 -46.79 -3.09 -4.94
C ASN A 28 -47.02 -4.29 -5.88
N GLY A 29 -46.99 -5.52 -5.34
CA GLY A 29 -47.53 -6.71 -6.03
C GLY A 29 -47.37 -8.02 -5.26
N ARG A 30 -48.47 -8.75 -5.05
CA ARG A 30 -48.67 -9.88 -4.11
C ARG A 30 -48.21 -11.26 -4.62
N GLN A 31 -47.85 -12.09 -3.62
CA GLN A 31 -48.09 -13.54 -3.41
C GLN A 31 -47.67 -14.61 -4.43
N GLY A 32 -46.89 -15.59 -3.94
CA GLY A 32 -46.81 -16.95 -4.48
C GLY A 32 -45.64 -17.78 -3.91
N ARG A 33 -45.92 -18.74 -3.03
CA ARG A 33 -45.08 -19.90 -2.64
C ARG A 33 -45.82 -21.16 -3.15
N PRO A 34 -45.17 -22.35 -3.39
CA PRO A 34 -44.22 -22.96 -2.44
C PRO A 34 -43.08 -23.86 -2.98
N ARG A 35 -42.10 -24.07 -2.06
CA ARG A 35 -41.29 -25.26 -1.72
C ARG A 35 -40.47 -26.03 -2.79
N GLY A 36 -39.15 -25.97 -2.61
CA GLY A 36 -38.17 -27.01 -2.92
C GLY A 36 -36.91 -26.78 -2.07
N GLY A 37 -36.50 -27.78 -1.27
CA GLY A 37 -35.45 -27.64 -0.26
C GLY A 37 -34.04 -27.71 -0.85
N SER A 38 -33.15 -26.86 -0.34
CA SER A 38 -31.71 -27.07 -0.41
C SER A 38 -31.04 -26.46 0.82
N ILE A 39 -30.06 -27.19 1.33
CA ILE A 39 -29.32 -27.01 2.57
C ILE A 39 -28.59 -25.65 2.53
N ARG A 40 -29.00 -24.73 3.41
CA ARG A 40 -28.33 -23.43 3.58
C ARG A 40 -27.13 -23.57 4.52
N SER A 41 -25.95 -23.22 4.01
CA SER A 41 -24.82 -22.81 4.83
C SER A 41 -25.19 -21.52 5.57
N SER A 42 -25.30 -21.62 6.90
CA SER A 42 -25.54 -20.46 7.75
C SER A 42 -24.22 -19.92 8.29
N LEU A 43 -23.70 -18.87 7.65
CA LEU A 43 -22.92 -17.84 8.34
C LEU A 43 -22.98 -16.54 7.53
N ALA A 44 -24.19 -16.00 7.38
CA ALA A 44 -24.34 -14.60 7.03
C ALA A 44 -24.06 -13.78 8.29
N SER A 45 -22.88 -13.18 8.38
CA SER A 45 -22.66 -12.05 9.28
C SER A 45 -23.71 -11.00 8.93
N LYS A 46 -24.58 -10.69 9.89
CA LYS A 46 -25.48 -9.55 9.75
C LYS A 46 -24.61 -8.32 9.54
N THR A 47 -24.67 -7.74 8.36
CA THR A 47 -24.15 -6.39 8.09
C THR A 47 -24.91 -5.47 9.05
N LEU A 48 -24.28 -5.11 10.16
CA LEU A 48 -24.73 -4.02 11.01
C LEU A 48 -24.52 -2.76 10.19
N LEU A 49 -25.57 -2.32 9.49
CA LEU A 49 -25.67 -0.96 8.98
C LEU A 49 -25.93 -0.08 10.22
N PRO A 50 -25.01 0.85 10.58
CA PRO A 50 -25.43 1.97 11.41
C PRO A 50 -26.54 2.70 10.65
N THR A 51 -27.61 3.02 11.37
CA THR A 51 -28.64 3.95 10.90
C THR A 51 -27.97 5.27 10.50
N ASP A 52 -28.54 5.99 9.53
CA ASP A 52 -28.07 7.31 9.05
C ASP A 52 -27.99 8.42 10.14
N ASP A 53 -28.21 8.06 11.41
CA ASP A 53 -28.27 8.91 12.61
C ASP A 53 -27.09 8.70 13.59
N PHE A 54 -25.98 8.03 13.22
CA PHE A 54 -24.82 8.00 14.12
C PHE A 54 -24.14 9.37 14.17
N ASP A 55 -24.26 10.04 15.31
CA ASP A 55 -23.53 11.27 15.58
C ASP A 55 -22.06 10.95 15.87
N ILE A 56 -21.19 11.23 14.90
CA ILE A 56 -19.75 11.02 15.04
C ILE A 56 -19.20 11.79 16.25
N GLN A 57 -19.76 12.96 16.57
CA GLN A 57 -19.33 13.75 17.71
C GLN A 57 -19.64 13.06 19.04
N GLU A 58 -20.79 12.38 19.13
CA GLU A 58 -21.15 11.55 20.28
C GLU A 58 -20.18 10.35 20.41
N GLY A 59 -19.91 9.66 19.29
CA GLY A 59 -18.95 8.56 19.24
C GLY A 59 -17.57 8.96 19.74
N LEU A 60 -17.04 10.07 19.23
CA LEU A 60 -15.77 10.66 19.65
C LEU A 60 -15.75 10.96 21.15
N THR A 61 -16.78 11.63 21.64
CA THR A 61 -16.92 11.99 23.06
C THR A 61 -16.95 10.74 23.96
N ASN A 62 -17.63 9.68 23.53
CA ASN A 62 -17.72 8.43 24.28
C ASN A 62 -16.37 7.71 24.36
N VAL A 63 -15.62 7.67 23.26
CA VAL A 63 -14.26 7.10 23.25
C VAL A 63 -13.31 7.94 24.11
N GLN A 64 -13.36 9.27 24.03
CA GLN A 64 -12.55 10.18 24.88
C GLN A 64 -12.78 9.92 26.38
N LYS A 65 -14.04 9.76 26.82
CA LYS A 65 -14.35 9.42 28.21
C LYS A 65 -13.69 8.12 28.65
N ILE A 66 -13.63 7.11 27.77
CA ILE A 66 -12.99 5.83 28.06
C ILE A 66 -11.48 6.00 28.20
N LEU A 67 -10.85 6.76 27.29
CA LEU A 67 -9.41 7.06 27.36
C LEU A 67 -9.08 7.80 28.66
N GLN A 68 -9.87 8.81 29.03
CA GLN A 68 -9.71 9.55 30.29
C GLN A 68 -9.83 8.66 31.53
N GLN A 69 -10.74 7.69 31.54
CA GLN A 69 -10.85 6.71 32.64
C GLN A 69 -9.60 5.84 32.73
N ARG A 70 -9.07 5.39 31.59
CA ARG A 70 -7.88 4.52 31.49
C ARG A 70 -6.57 5.24 31.77
N ARG A 71 -6.51 6.58 31.72
CA ARG A 71 -5.31 7.36 32.12
C ARG A 71 -4.79 7.03 33.53
N LYS A 72 -5.63 6.45 34.40
CA LYS A 72 -5.23 6.01 35.75
C LYS A 72 -4.32 4.77 35.74
N SER A 73 -4.24 4.04 34.63
CA SER A 73 -3.43 2.84 34.46
C SER A 73 -2.67 2.92 33.14
N GLY A 74 -1.35 3.05 33.20
CA GLY A 74 -0.50 3.10 32.01
C GLY A 74 -0.73 1.90 31.08
N ARG A 75 -0.83 0.68 31.63
CA ARG A 75 -1.08 -0.55 30.86
C ARG A 75 -2.41 -0.50 30.10
N GLU A 76 -3.48 -0.04 30.76
CA GLU A 76 -4.80 0.05 30.13
C GLU A 76 -4.87 1.14 29.06
N MET A 77 -4.17 2.26 29.29
CA MET A 77 -4.07 3.36 28.33
C MET A 77 -3.31 2.93 27.07
N VAL A 78 -2.14 2.32 27.23
CA VAL A 78 -1.31 1.84 26.11
C VAL A 78 -2.03 0.76 25.30
N ALA A 79 -2.72 -0.17 25.96
CA ALA A 79 -3.57 -1.13 25.27
C ALA A 79 -4.79 -0.48 24.58
N ALA A 80 -5.33 0.62 25.10
CA ALA A 80 -6.41 1.36 24.44
C ALA A 80 -5.93 2.00 23.15
N ILE A 81 -4.75 2.62 23.18
CA ILE A 81 -4.11 3.24 21.99
C ILE A 81 -3.84 2.20 20.91
N ASP A 82 -3.33 1.02 21.30
CA ASP A 82 -3.14 -0.07 20.34
C ASP A 82 -4.44 -0.44 19.62
N ASN A 83 -5.56 -0.52 20.34
CA ASN A 83 -6.86 -0.79 19.74
C ASN A 83 -7.30 0.35 18.80
N LEU A 84 -7.08 1.62 19.16
CA LEU A 84 -7.40 2.76 18.29
C LEU A 84 -6.64 2.66 16.96
N LYS A 85 -5.32 2.42 17.03
CA LYS A 85 -4.45 2.28 15.85
C LYS A 85 -4.86 1.09 14.98
N ARG A 86 -5.07 -0.07 15.61
CA ARG A 86 -5.51 -1.28 14.88
C ARG A 86 -6.90 -1.16 14.28
N LEU A 87 -7.75 -0.27 14.82
CA LEU A 87 -9.07 0.04 14.26
C LEU A 87 -9.07 1.21 13.28
N CYS A 88 -7.91 1.85 13.03
CA CYS A 88 -7.75 3.01 12.16
C CYS A 88 -8.65 4.19 12.56
N ILE A 89 -8.75 4.47 13.86
CA ILE A 89 -9.49 5.61 14.43
C ILE A 89 -8.61 6.46 15.33
N ASP A 90 -7.29 6.28 15.28
CA ASP A 90 -6.32 6.94 16.15
C ASP A 90 -6.10 8.41 15.81
N HIS A 91 -6.31 8.83 14.55
CA HIS A 91 -6.23 10.23 14.11
C HIS A 91 -7.21 11.17 14.81
N TYR A 92 -8.24 10.63 15.47
CA TYR A 92 -9.16 11.41 16.28
C TYR A 92 -8.66 11.73 17.70
N PHE A 93 -7.57 11.09 18.13
CA PHE A 93 -7.13 11.09 19.52
C PHE A 93 -5.61 11.34 19.64
N GLU A 94 -5.05 12.17 18.77
CA GLU A 94 -3.61 12.47 18.72
C GLU A 94 -3.09 12.99 20.06
N GLU A 95 -3.81 13.90 20.72
CA GLU A 95 -3.46 14.42 22.05
C GLU A 95 -3.42 13.32 23.12
N GLU A 96 -4.39 12.40 23.12
CA GLU A 96 -4.39 11.28 24.06
C GLU A 96 -3.25 10.30 23.80
N ILE A 97 -2.87 10.10 22.53
CA ILE A 97 -1.77 9.22 22.14
C ILE A 97 -0.45 9.82 22.60
N GLU A 98 -0.20 11.10 22.31
CA GLU A 98 0.99 11.81 22.77
C GLU A 98 1.10 11.78 24.29
N GLY A 99 -0.02 12.03 25.00
CA GLY A 99 -0.08 11.99 26.46
C GLY A 99 0.22 10.63 27.08
N ALA A 100 0.21 9.53 26.31
CA ALA A 100 0.53 8.19 26.80
C ALA A 100 1.98 7.77 26.59
N MET A 101 2.82 8.57 25.94
CA MET A 101 4.23 8.24 25.70
C MET A 101 5.01 8.04 27.01
N GLY A 102 4.67 8.79 28.06
CA GLY A 102 5.25 8.58 29.40
C GLY A 102 4.94 7.19 29.96
N ALA A 103 3.72 6.68 29.77
CA ALA A 103 3.37 5.32 30.18
C ALA A 103 4.09 4.26 29.33
N CYS A 104 4.30 4.53 28.04
CA CYS A 104 5.08 3.64 27.18
C CYS A 104 6.55 3.56 27.65
N MET A 105 7.17 4.70 27.99
CA MET A 105 8.53 4.74 28.55
C MET A 105 8.68 3.84 29.79
N ASP A 106 7.71 3.89 30.71
CA ASP A 106 7.72 3.04 31.91
C ASP A 106 7.55 1.55 31.55
N LEU A 107 6.61 1.24 30.65
CA LEU A 107 6.29 -0.13 30.26
C LEU A 107 7.35 -0.79 29.39
N VAL A 108 8.17 -0.01 28.69
CA VAL A 108 9.33 -0.51 27.95
C VAL A 108 10.32 -1.24 28.87
N HIS A 109 10.27 -0.99 30.18
CA HIS A 109 11.04 -1.65 31.24
C HIS A 109 10.27 -2.75 31.99
N SER A 110 9.05 -3.11 31.54
CA SER A 110 8.23 -4.17 32.13
C SER A 110 8.88 -5.55 32.01
N ASP A 111 8.64 -6.41 33.01
CA ASP A 111 8.93 -7.86 32.97
C ASP A 111 7.83 -8.66 32.26
N ASP A 112 6.73 -8.00 31.86
CA ASP A 112 5.68 -8.60 31.05
C ASP A 112 6.00 -8.43 29.55
N LEU A 113 6.01 -9.55 28.81
CA LEU A 113 6.40 -9.57 27.40
C LEU A 113 5.47 -8.70 26.54
N PHE A 114 4.17 -8.79 26.77
CA PHE A 114 3.19 -8.01 26.02
C PHE A 114 3.40 -6.51 26.24
N ASP A 115 3.47 -6.08 27.50
CA ASP A 115 3.61 -4.65 27.82
C ASP A 115 4.93 -4.07 27.27
N ALA A 116 6.04 -4.78 27.43
CA ALA A 116 7.35 -4.30 26.98
C ALA A 116 7.44 -4.18 25.46
N THR A 117 6.97 -5.20 24.73
CA THR A 117 7.01 -5.21 23.26
C THR A 117 6.00 -4.24 22.64
N LEU A 118 4.81 -4.11 23.24
CA LEU A 118 3.81 -3.15 22.79
C LEU A 118 4.31 -1.72 22.98
N ALA A 119 4.85 -1.41 24.17
CA ALA A 119 5.39 -0.11 24.47
C ALA A 119 6.53 0.28 23.53
N LEU A 120 7.48 -0.64 23.27
CA LEU A 120 8.56 -0.38 22.31
C LEU A 120 8.00 -0.05 20.93
N ARG A 121 7.07 -0.87 20.41
CA ARG A 121 6.49 -0.63 19.09
C ARG A 121 5.83 0.74 19.01
N LEU A 122 4.96 1.08 19.97
CA LEU A 122 4.26 2.38 19.97
C LEU A 122 5.23 3.56 20.09
N MET A 123 6.29 3.41 20.88
CA MET A 123 7.35 4.42 21.01
C MET A 123 8.09 4.63 19.68
N ARG A 124 8.45 3.56 18.97
CA ARG A 124 9.08 3.66 17.63
C ARG A 124 8.15 4.27 16.60
N GLU A 125 6.88 3.87 16.61
CA GLU A 125 5.85 4.46 15.73
C GLU A 125 5.67 5.97 16.00
N ALA A 126 5.85 6.42 17.26
CA ALA A 126 5.89 7.84 17.62
C ALA A 126 7.24 8.52 17.35
N GLY A 127 8.23 7.78 16.85
CA GLY A 127 9.56 8.27 16.47
C GLY A 127 10.53 8.45 17.64
N HIS A 128 10.34 7.71 18.73
CA HIS A 128 11.33 7.58 19.78
C HIS A 128 12.33 6.46 19.45
N ASP A 129 13.62 6.77 19.60
CA ASP A 129 14.70 5.81 19.44
C ASP A 129 14.79 4.88 20.67
N VAL A 130 14.27 3.66 20.50
CA VAL A 130 14.26 2.61 21.54
C VAL A 130 14.90 1.35 20.97
N SER A 131 16.00 0.91 21.57
CA SER A 131 16.72 -0.32 21.21
C SER A 131 15.92 -1.58 21.58
N ALA A 132 15.63 -2.43 20.58
CA ALA A 132 14.99 -3.72 20.79
C ALA A 132 15.91 -4.69 21.53
N ASP A 133 17.23 -4.64 21.28
CA ASP A 133 18.20 -5.47 21.97
C ASP A 133 18.18 -5.22 23.50
N ASP A 134 18.03 -3.97 23.93
CA ASP A 134 17.98 -3.62 25.35
C ASP A 134 16.66 -4.02 26.01
N VAL A 135 15.55 -3.92 25.28
CA VAL A 135 14.24 -4.36 25.76
C VAL A 135 14.16 -5.88 25.82
N LEU A 136 14.63 -6.58 24.78
CA LEU A 136 14.51 -8.03 24.65
C LEU A 136 15.48 -8.81 25.54
N ARG A 137 16.62 -8.21 25.95
CA ARG A 137 17.63 -8.88 26.79
C ARG A 137 17.05 -9.57 28.02
N ARG A 138 16.04 -8.97 28.66
CA ARG A 138 15.40 -9.53 29.87
C ARG A 138 14.54 -10.77 29.62
N PHE A 139 14.11 -10.99 28.38
CA PHE A 139 13.32 -12.15 27.96
C PHE A 139 14.18 -13.29 27.41
N THR A 140 15.49 -13.06 27.32
CA THR A 140 16.48 -13.98 26.78
C THR A 140 17.50 -14.43 27.82
N ASN A 141 18.12 -15.59 27.61
CA ASN A 141 19.26 -16.05 28.41
C ASN A 141 20.58 -15.42 27.92
N GLY A 142 21.71 -15.81 28.53
CA GLY A 142 23.04 -15.31 28.15
C GLY A 142 23.49 -15.60 26.70
N ASN A 143 22.80 -16.51 25.99
CA ASN A 143 23.03 -16.80 24.57
C ASN A 143 22.07 -16.01 23.66
N GLY A 144 21.22 -15.16 24.23
CA GLY A 144 20.17 -14.44 23.50
C GLY A 144 18.99 -15.33 23.10
N GLU A 145 18.81 -16.50 23.72
CA GLU A 145 17.68 -17.39 23.43
C GLU A 145 16.49 -17.08 24.33
N PHE A 146 15.30 -16.97 23.73
CA PHE A 146 14.06 -16.69 24.45
C PHE A 146 13.69 -17.81 25.41
N ASN A 147 13.17 -17.43 26.58
CA ASN A 147 12.68 -18.40 27.55
C ASN A 147 11.46 -19.17 27.00
N LEU A 148 11.57 -20.50 26.92
CA LEU A 148 10.49 -21.40 26.49
C LEU A 148 9.18 -21.22 27.25
N ALA A 149 9.20 -20.73 28.50
CA ALA A 149 7.99 -20.41 29.25
C ALA A 149 7.11 -19.36 28.55
N LEU A 150 7.71 -18.43 27.79
CA LEU A 150 7.02 -17.40 27.01
C LEU A 150 6.17 -17.98 25.88
N SER A 151 6.43 -19.22 25.44
CA SER A 151 5.64 -19.88 24.39
C SER A 151 4.16 -20.07 24.75
N LYS A 152 3.79 -19.92 26.03
CA LYS A 152 2.42 -20.00 26.53
C LYS A 152 1.69 -18.66 26.52
N ASP A 153 2.41 -17.54 26.43
CA ASP A 153 1.84 -16.20 26.39
C ASP A 153 1.52 -15.79 24.95
N ILE A 154 0.35 -16.21 24.46
CA ILE A 154 -0.09 -15.92 23.09
C ILE A 154 -0.17 -14.41 22.82
N ARG A 155 -0.54 -13.61 23.80
CA ARG A 155 -0.69 -12.16 23.64
C ARG A 155 0.68 -11.50 23.54
N GLY A 156 1.62 -11.87 24.40
CA GLY A 156 3.02 -11.44 24.31
C GLY A 156 3.68 -11.89 23.02
N LEU A 157 3.44 -13.13 22.56
CA LEU A 157 3.97 -13.62 21.29
C LEU A 157 3.42 -12.85 20.08
N LEU A 158 2.14 -12.48 20.06
CA LEU A 158 1.56 -11.65 19.00
C LEU A 158 2.21 -10.26 18.95
N SER A 159 2.41 -9.64 20.12
CA SER A 159 3.07 -8.33 20.21
C SER A 159 4.56 -8.40 19.83
N LEU A 160 5.26 -9.45 20.26
CA LEU A 160 6.64 -9.75 19.87
C LEU A 160 6.76 -9.99 18.35
N HIS A 161 5.79 -10.70 17.76
CA HIS A 161 5.73 -10.93 16.33
C HIS A 161 5.59 -9.60 15.58
N ASP A 162 4.59 -8.77 15.94
CA ASP A 162 4.38 -7.47 15.31
C ASP A 162 5.62 -6.56 15.42
N MET A 163 6.24 -6.51 16.60
CA MET A 163 7.46 -5.74 16.86
C MET A 163 8.63 -6.19 15.99
N SER A 164 8.76 -7.48 15.70
CA SER A 164 9.88 -8.04 14.92
C SER A 164 9.96 -7.56 13.47
N TYR A 165 8.89 -6.96 12.95
CA TYR A 165 8.87 -6.38 11.60
C TYR A 165 9.31 -4.91 11.55
N LEU A 166 9.59 -4.29 12.70
CA LEU A 166 10.16 -2.95 12.80
C LEU A 166 11.70 -2.97 12.79
N ASP A 167 12.28 -4.09 12.36
CA ASP A 167 13.72 -4.25 12.23
C ASP A 167 14.27 -3.23 11.24
N MET A 168 15.39 -2.64 11.62
CA MET A 168 16.13 -1.66 10.81
C MET A 168 17.41 -2.29 10.22
N GLY A 169 17.75 -3.53 10.59
CA GLY A 169 18.87 -4.30 10.03
C GLY A 169 20.11 -4.40 10.94
N ASP A 170 20.09 -3.73 12.10
CA ASP A 170 21.17 -3.68 13.10
C ASP A 170 20.81 -4.34 14.44
N GLU A 171 19.62 -4.95 14.56
CA GLU A 171 19.08 -5.47 15.81
C GLU A 171 18.90 -6.99 15.78
N ALA A 172 19.97 -7.72 16.07
CA ALA A 172 19.98 -9.18 15.98
C ALA A 172 18.91 -9.88 16.86
N SER A 173 18.43 -9.22 17.93
CA SER A 173 17.34 -9.76 18.75
C SER A 173 16.00 -9.83 18.01
N LEU A 174 15.73 -8.93 17.05
CA LEU A 174 14.47 -8.91 16.30
C LEU A 174 14.37 -10.10 15.34
N TYR A 175 15.48 -10.53 14.73
CA TYR A 175 15.53 -11.76 13.96
C TYR A 175 15.12 -12.98 14.81
N LYS A 176 15.72 -13.13 16.00
CA LYS A 176 15.36 -14.22 16.93
C LYS A 176 13.92 -14.10 17.43
N ALA A 177 13.45 -12.88 17.66
CA ALA A 177 12.07 -12.61 18.07
C ALA A 177 11.08 -13.06 16.99
N LYS A 178 11.37 -12.79 15.71
CA LYS A 178 10.57 -13.22 14.56
C LYS A 178 10.51 -14.75 14.48
N GLU A 179 11.64 -15.43 14.58
CA GLU A 179 11.70 -16.90 14.54
C GLU A 179 10.92 -17.53 15.70
N PHE A 180 11.20 -17.08 16.93
CA PHE A 180 10.57 -17.60 18.13
C PHE A 180 9.05 -17.39 18.13
N SER A 181 8.62 -16.15 17.87
CA SER A 181 7.19 -15.80 17.85
C SER A 181 6.43 -16.57 16.78
N SER A 182 6.94 -16.60 15.54
CA SER A 182 6.28 -17.27 14.42
C SER A 182 6.10 -18.76 14.67
N LYS A 183 7.15 -19.44 15.12
CA LYS A 183 7.14 -20.88 15.41
C LYS A 183 6.13 -21.24 16.50
N HIS A 184 6.13 -20.49 17.60
CA HIS A 184 5.27 -20.80 18.74
C HIS A 184 3.81 -20.42 18.50
N LEU A 185 3.54 -19.30 17.82
CA LEU A 185 2.19 -18.94 17.38
C LEU A 185 1.62 -19.99 16.42
N ALA A 186 2.38 -20.40 15.39
CA ALA A 186 1.94 -21.42 14.43
C ALA A 186 1.61 -22.76 15.11
N SER A 187 2.43 -23.16 16.10
CA SER A 187 2.22 -24.38 16.89
C SER A 187 0.98 -24.28 17.77
N ALA A 188 0.70 -23.09 18.32
CA ALA A 188 -0.42 -22.86 19.24
C ALA A 188 -1.78 -22.92 18.54
N ILE A 189 -1.90 -22.52 17.26
CA ILE A 189 -3.18 -22.37 16.53
C ILE A 189 -4.18 -23.51 16.77
N ARG A 190 -3.71 -24.77 16.78
CA ARG A 190 -4.58 -25.95 16.92
C ARG A 190 -5.21 -26.13 18.31
N TYR A 191 -4.73 -25.39 19.30
CA TYR A 191 -5.15 -25.47 20.70
C TYR A 191 -5.89 -24.21 21.18
N LEU A 192 -5.98 -23.18 20.34
CA LEU A 192 -6.66 -21.93 20.66
C LEU A 192 -8.16 -22.04 20.38
N ASP A 193 -8.94 -21.18 21.03
CA ASP A 193 -10.34 -21.02 20.64
C ASP A 193 -10.44 -20.58 19.16
N PRO A 194 -11.55 -20.90 18.45
CA PRO A 194 -11.64 -20.62 17.02
C PRO A 194 -11.47 -19.14 16.64
N GLY A 195 -11.85 -18.21 17.53
CA GLY A 195 -11.73 -16.77 17.30
C GLY A 195 -10.27 -16.33 17.31
N LEU A 196 -9.56 -16.64 18.39
CA LEU A 196 -8.15 -16.35 18.56
C LEU A 196 -7.27 -17.13 17.58
N ALA A 197 -7.58 -18.41 17.31
CA ALA A 197 -6.86 -19.22 16.32
C ALA A 197 -6.87 -18.58 14.93
N ARG A 198 -8.02 -18.02 14.53
CA ARG A 198 -8.15 -17.28 13.27
C ARG A 198 -7.38 -15.96 13.30
N TYR A 199 -7.45 -15.21 14.40
CA TYR A 199 -6.70 -13.96 14.56
C TYR A 199 -5.18 -14.20 14.50
N VAL A 200 -4.67 -15.23 15.20
CA VAL A 200 -3.26 -15.63 15.17
C VAL A 200 -2.82 -16.04 13.76
N ARG A 201 -3.62 -16.86 13.06
CA ARG A 201 -3.33 -17.25 11.67
C ARG A 201 -3.21 -16.01 10.77
N GLN A 202 -4.15 -15.08 10.88
CA GLN A 202 -4.14 -13.84 10.10
C GLN A 202 -2.96 -12.92 10.42
N SER A 203 -2.46 -12.92 11.67
CA SER A 203 -1.25 -12.17 12.01
C SER A 203 0.02 -12.78 11.43
N LEU A 204 0.10 -14.12 11.35
CA LEU A 204 1.23 -14.81 10.73
C LEU A 204 1.23 -14.68 9.20
N ASP A 205 0.06 -14.81 8.58
CA ASP A 205 -0.08 -14.70 7.12
C ASP A 205 0.12 -13.25 6.65
N HIS A 206 -0.33 -12.28 7.46
CA HIS A 206 -0.30 -10.85 7.15
C HIS A 206 0.18 -10.05 8.38
N PRO A 207 1.51 -9.93 8.60
CA PRO A 207 2.06 -9.15 9.71
C PRO A 207 1.60 -7.69 9.65
N TYR A 208 1.29 -7.09 10.80
CA TYR A 208 0.68 -5.74 10.84
C TYR A 208 1.50 -4.69 10.11
N HIS A 209 2.79 -4.61 10.39
CA HIS A 209 3.67 -3.59 9.80
C HIS A 209 3.81 -3.72 8.27
N LEU A 210 3.67 -4.94 7.73
CA LEU A 210 3.79 -5.23 6.30
C LEU A 210 2.43 -5.23 5.57
N SER A 211 1.33 -4.98 6.28
CA SER A 211 -0.02 -5.09 5.74
C SER A 211 -0.77 -3.77 5.79
N LEU A 212 -1.74 -3.59 4.89
CA LEU A 212 -2.61 -2.44 4.91
C LEU A 212 -3.52 -2.45 6.16
N MET A 213 -3.45 -1.37 6.92
CA MET A 213 -4.10 -1.27 8.24
C MET A 213 -5.62 -1.38 8.14
N GLN A 214 -6.27 -0.76 7.15
CA GLN A 214 -7.72 -0.83 6.98
C GLN A 214 -8.24 -2.27 6.78
N TYR A 215 -7.46 -3.14 6.13
CA TYR A 215 -7.80 -4.56 6.00
C TYR A 215 -7.62 -5.32 7.31
N LYS A 216 -6.52 -5.06 8.02
CA LYS A 216 -6.27 -5.63 9.34
C LYS A 216 -7.31 -5.18 10.37
N ALA A 217 -7.85 -3.96 10.25
CA ALA A 217 -8.82 -3.38 11.16
C ALA A 217 -10.13 -4.19 11.23
N ARG A 218 -10.61 -4.70 10.10
CA ARG A 218 -11.81 -5.57 10.07
C ARG A 218 -11.59 -6.87 10.85
N HIS A 219 -10.44 -7.50 10.67
CA HIS A 219 -10.08 -8.73 11.35
C HIS A 219 -9.87 -8.50 12.85
N HIS A 220 -9.23 -7.39 13.20
CA HIS A 220 -9.07 -6.95 14.58
C HIS A 220 -10.41 -6.66 15.25
N LEU A 221 -11.30 -5.91 14.59
CA LEU A 221 -12.66 -5.67 15.06
C LEU A 221 -13.41 -6.98 15.28
N SER A 222 -13.37 -7.91 14.32
CA SER A 222 -14.01 -9.21 14.48
C SER A 222 -13.44 -9.99 15.67
N TYR A 223 -12.15 -9.89 15.96
CA TYR A 223 -11.55 -10.50 17.14
C TYR A 223 -12.01 -9.82 18.43
N LEU A 224 -11.94 -8.49 18.53
CA LEU A 224 -12.44 -7.74 19.69
C LEU A 224 -13.89 -8.09 20.01
N GLN A 225 -14.73 -8.26 18.98
CA GLN A 225 -16.14 -8.62 19.14
C GLN A 225 -16.38 -10.00 19.76
N THR A 226 -15.35 -10.86 19.82
CA THR A 226 -15.43 -12.16 20.51
C THR A 226 -15.05 -12.09 21.99
N LEU A 227 -14.40 -11.01 22.42
CA LEU A 227 -13.92 -10.87 23.79
C LEU A 227 -15.05 -10.51 24.77
N PRO A 228 -14.95 -10.91 26.05
CA PRO A 228 -15.89 -10.46 27.09
C PRO A 228 -15.73 -8.97 27.44
N THR A 229 -14.54 -8.39 27.23
CA THR A 229 -14.15 -7.03 27.62
C THR A 229 -14.30 -6.01 26.49
N ARG A 230 -15.37 -6.15 25.70
CA ARG A 230 -15.61 -5.34 24.50
C ARG A 230 -15.77 -3.86 24.81
N ASN A 231 -15.23 -3.03 23.93
CA ASN A 231 -15.42 -1.59 23.97
C ASN A 231 -16.38 -1.18 22.85
N ILE A 232 -17.67 -1.19 23.16
CA ILE A 232 -18.74 -0.90 22.19
C ILE A 232 -18.56 0.47 21.53
N ALA A 233 -18.14 1.49 22.29
CA ALA A 233 -17.93 2.84 21.75
C ALA A 233 -16.82 2.89 20.68
N MET A 234 -15.69 2.20 20.91
CA MET A 234 -14.63 2.10 19.90
C MET A 234 -15.07 1.29 18.68
N GLU A 235 -15.82 0.21 18.89
CA GLU A 235 -16.34 -0.61 17.80
C GLU A 235 -17.31 0.16 16.89
N GLU A 236 -18.25 0.90 17.48
CA GLU A 236 -19.22 1.71 16.74
C GLU A 236 -18.52 2.83 15.95
N LEU A 237 -17.58 3.53 16.58
CA LEU A 237 -16.80 4.57 15.90
C LEU A 237 -15.99 3.99 14.74
N ALA A 238 -15.33 2.84 14.91
CA ALA A 238 -14.57 2.19 13.86
C ALA A 238 -15.46 1.73 12.68
N ILE A 239 -16.67 1.24 12.96
CA ILE A 239 -17.64 0.89 11.89
C ILE A 239 -18.04 2.14 11.11
N VAL A 240 -18.34 3.23 11.80
CA VAL A 240 -18.76 4.50 11.17
C VAL A 240 -17.63 5.08 10.32
N GLU A 241 -16.41 5.12 10.86
CA GLU A 241 -15.21 5.55 10.14
C GLU A 241 -15.01 4.76 8.84
N PHE A 242 -15.14 3.43 8.92
CA PHE A 242 -15.05 2.57 7.75
C PHE A 242 -16.12 2.91 6.70
N GLN A 243 -17.37 3.18 7.11
CA GLN A 243 -18.43 3.55 6.17
C GLN A 243 -18.20 4.93 5.55
N LEU A 244 -17.69 5.90 6.31
CA LEU A 244 -17.38 7.24 5.80
C LEU A 244 -16.27 7.17 4.74
N ASN A 245 -15.16 6.49 5.05
CA ASN A 245 -14.07 6.29 4.11
C ASN A 245 -14.55 5.55 2.84
N LYS A 246 -15.36 4.49 2.99
CA LYS A 246 -15.94 3.77 1.85
C LYS A 246 -16.79 4.70 0.96
N ARG A 247 -17.68 5.52 1.53
CA ARG A 247 -18.51 6.46 0.75
C ARG A 247 -17.65 7.49 0.02
N GLN A 248 -16.64 8.03 0.71
CA GLN A 248 -15.70 8.99 0.13
C GLN A 248 -14.96 8.39 -1.08
N HIS A 249 -14.43 7.17 -0.95
CA HIS A 249 -13.74 6.50 -2.04
C HIS A 249 -14.68 6.17 -3.22
N GLN A 250 -15.94 5.84 -2.96
CA GLN A 250 -16.94 5.64 -4.02
C GLN A 250 -17.21 6.93 -4.81
N GLN A 251 -17.26 8.09 -4.13
CA GLN A 251 -17.42 9.39 -4.80
C GLN A 251 -16.19 9.75 -5.63
N GLU A 252 -14.99 9.54 -5.09
CA GLU A 252 -13.73 9.72 -5.82
C GLU A 252 -13.69 8.85 -7.08
N MET A 253 -14.06 7.58 -6.96
CA MET A 253 -14.09 6.67 -8.12
C MET A 253 -15.10 7.11 -9.19
N GLN A 254 -16.24 7.71 -8.81
CA GLN A 254 -17.18 8.27 -9.78
C GLN A 254 -16.62 9.49 -10.51
N GLU A 255 -15.83 10.33 -9.85
CA GLU A 255 -15.14 11.45 -10.49
C GLU A 255 -14.05 10.95 -11.43
N ILE A 256 -13.20 10.03 -10.96
CA ILE A 256 -12.11 9.44 -11.74
C ILE A 256 -12.65 8.74 -12.99
N LYS A 257 -13.74 7.98 -12.88
CA LYS A 257 -14.36 7.33 -14.05
C LYS A 257 -14.85 8.33 -15.09
N ARG A 258 -15.49 9.42 -14.65
CA ARG A 258 -15.95 10.47 -15.56
C ARG A 258 -14.76 11.12 -16.27
N TRP A 259 -13.75 11.50 -15.50
CA TRP A 259 -12.50 12.05 -16.05
C TRP A 259 -11.86 11.12 -17.07
N TRP A 260 -11.71 9.83 -16.75
CA TRP A 260 -11.07 8.85 -17.64
C TRP A 260 -11.85 8.67 -18.95
N MET A 261 -13.18 8.60 -18.87
CA MET A 261 -14.04 8.53 -20.06
C MET A 261 -13.98 9.79 -20.90
N ASP A 262 -13.97 10.97 -20.27
CA ASP A 262 -13.87 12.26 -20.97
C ASP A 262 -12.50 12.45 -21.62
N LEU A 263 -11.45 11.88 -21.04
CA LEU A 263 -10.08 11.92 -21.57
C LEU A 263 -9.94 11.15 -22.90
N GLY A 264 -10.69 10.06 -23.08
CA GLY A 264 -10.80 9.34 -24.35
C GLY A 264 -9.60 8.47 -24.76
N LEU A 265 -8.53 8.40 -23.94
CA LEU A 265 -7.29 7.70 -24.31
C LEU A 265 -7.49 6.20 -24.53
N ALA A 266 -8.34 5.54 -23.74
CA ALA A 266 -8.64 4.11 -23.89
C ALA A 266 -9.25 3.79 -25.28
N GLN A 267 -10.00 4.72 -25.87
CA GLN A 267 -10.58 4.54 -27.20
C GLN A 267 -9.57 4.84 -28.31
N GLU A 268 -8.64 5.78 -28.08
CA GLU A 268 -7.59 6.11 -29.05
C GLU A 268 -6.43 5.12 -29.06
N ILE A 269 -6.19 4.42 -27.94
CA ILE A 269 -5.11 3.44 -27.77
C ILE A 269 -5.72 2.11 -27.29
N PRO A 270 -6.42 1.35 -28.16
CA PRO A 270 -7.21 0.20 -27.71
C PRO A 270 -6.39 -0.96 -27.11
N VAL A 271 -5.09 -1.00 -27.38
CA VAL A 271 -4.16 -2.00 -26.83
C VAL A 271 -3.66 -1.63 -25.42
N ALA A 272 -3.79 -0.36 -25.02
CA ALA A 272 -3.42 0.07 -23.68
C ALA A 272 -4.42 -0.49 -22.66
N ARG A 273 -3.92 -0.82 -21.47
CA ARG A 273 -4.70 -1.30 -20.34
C ARG A 273 -5.74 -0.23 -19.97
N ASP A 274 -6.99 -0.64 -19.81
CA ASP A 274 -8.09 0.20 -19.31
C ASP A 274 -8.51 -0.30 -17.92
N GLN A 275 -7.70 0.01 -16.91
CA GLN A 275 -7.82 -0.54 -15.56
C GLN A 275 -7.88 0.55 -14.48
N VAL A 276 -8.59 1.66 -14.74
CA VAL A 276 -8.64 2.82 -13.83
C VAL A 276 -9.03 2.51 -12.39
N LEU A 277 -9.86 1.49 -12.17
CA LEU A 277 -10.18 1.01 -10.82
C LEU A 277 -8.94 0.43 -10.11
N LYS A 278 -8.15 -0.40 -10.80
CA LYS A 278 -6.90 -0.98 -10.29
C LYS A 278 -5.89 0.13 -9.99
N TRP A 279 -5.79 1.13 -10.87
CA TRP A 279 -4.88 2.25 -10.69
C TRP A 279 -5.25 3.13 -9.49
N TYR A 280 -6.54 3.33 -9.24
CA TYR A 280 -7.05 4.05 -8.05
C TYR A 280 -6.76 3.32 -6.72
N MET A 281 -6.59 2.00 -6.73
CA MET A 281 -6.28 1.25 -5.51
C MET A 281 -4.96 1.69 -4.86
N TRP A 282 -3.99 2.17 -5.65
CA TRP A 282 -2.73 2.73 -5.15
C TRP A 282 -2.93 3.97 -4.28
N PRO A 283 -3.44 5.12 -4.79
CA PRO A 283 -3.61 6.32 -3.99
C PRO A 283 -4.58 6.11 -2.83
N MET A 284 -5.60 5.26 -2.99
CA MET A 284 -6.51 4.87 -1.89
C MET A 284 -5.76 4.23 -0.73
N ALA A 285 -4.79 3.36 -0.99
CA ALA A 285 -3.99 2.72 0.04
C ALA A 285 -2.90 3.64 0.61
N VAL A 286 -2.25 4.42 -0.27
CA VAL A 286 -1.11 5.30 0.05
C VAL A 286 -1.56 6.47 0.94
N LEU A 287 -2.65 7.16 0.58
CA LEU A 287 -3.13 8.35 1.26
C LEU A 287 -4.40 8.04 2.06
N GLN A 288 -4.24 7.90 3.37
CA GLN A 288 -5.34 7.60 4.30
C GLN A 288 -5.86 8.87 4.96
N GLY A 289 -7.19 8.97 5.09
CA GLY A 289 -7.87 10.12 5.68
C GLY A 289 -8.65 10.94 4.65
N SER A 290 -9.73 11.58 5.11
CA SER A 290 -10.65 12.32 4.25
C SER A 290 -10.03 13.57 3.63
N SER A 291 -9.08 14.22 4.33
CA SER A 291 -8.38 15.42 3.86
C SER A 291 -7.61 15.22 2.56
N PHE A 292 -7.14 14.00 2.28
CA PHE A 292 -6.37 13.70 1.07
C PHE A 292 -7.22 13.27 -0.15
N SER A 293 -8.54 13.45 -0.08
CA SER A 293 -9.45 13.06 -1.17
C SER A 293 -9.04 13.61 -2.52
N ARG A 294 -8.73 14.91 -2.60
CA ARG A 294 -8.34 15.54 -3.86
C ARG A 294 -7.03 14.99 -4.39
N TYR A 295 -6.06 14.77 -3.51
CA TYR A 295 -4.74 14.24 -3.90
C TYR A 295 -4.86 12.80 -4.40
N ARG A 296 -5.74 11.97 -3.83
CA ARG A 296 -6.00 10.63 -4.36
C ARG A 296 -6.51 10.66 -5.81
N ILE A 297 -7.43 11.57 -6.11
CA ILE A 297 -7.95 11.75 -7.47
C ILE A 297 -6.82 12.16 -8.42
N GLU A 298 -6.04 13.19 -8.08
CA GLU A 298 -4.96 13.68 -8.94
C GLU A 298 -3.83 12.66 -9.15
N ILE A 299 -3.41 11.98 -8.08
CA ILE A 299 -2.40 10.92 -8.16
C ILE A 299 -2.89 9.75 -9.01
N THR A 300 -4.20 9.43 -8.98
CA THR A 300 -4.76 8.42 -9.88
C THR A 300 -4.56 8.80 -11.34
N LYS A 301 -4.73 10.07 -11.69
CA LYS A 301 -4.51 10.53 -13.07
C LYS A 301 -3.06 10.32 -13.50
N ILE A 302 -2.10 10.67 -12.64
CA ILE A 302 -0.68 10.45 -12.90
C ILE A 302 -0.37 8.96 -13.09
N ILE A 303 -0.83 8.09 -12.19
CA ILE A 303 -0.62 6.64 -12.30
C ILE A 303 -1.26 6.10 -13.59
N SER A 304 -2.47 6.55 -13.94
CA SER A 304 -3.13 6.15 -15.19
C SER A 304 -2.27 6.49 -16.40
N LEU A 305 -1.66 7.68 -16.42
CA LEU A 305 -0.77 8.10 -17.50
C LEU A 305 0.53 7.31 -17.54
N VAL A 306 1.09 6.93 -16.38
CA VAL A 306 2.28 6.04 -16.34
C VAL A 306 1.97 4.72 -17.06
N TYR A 307 0.85 4.08 -16.73
CA TYR A 307 0.43 2.83 -17.40
C TYR A 307 0.21 3.01 -18.90
N VAL A 308 -0.42 4.12 -19.33
CA VAL A 308 -0.61 4.38 -20.77
C VAL A 308 0.73 4.60 -21.47
N VAL A 309 1.66 5.33 -20.86
CA VAL A 309 2.99 5.55 -21.45
C VAL A 309 3.75 4.24 -21.55
N ASP A 310 3.74 3.42 -20.51
CA ASP A 310 4.32 2.07 -20.48
C ASP A 310 3.78 1.22 -21.66
N ASP A 311 2.46 1.14 -21.83
CA ASP A 311 1.83 0.43 -22.95
C ASP A 311 2.20 1.01 -24.33
N ILE A 312 2.39 2.33 -24.43
CA ILE A 312 2.85 2.96 -25.67
C ILE A 312 4.28 2.50 -25.99
N PHE A 313 5.17 2.45 -25.00
CA PHE A 313 6.55 2.02 -25.18
C PHE A 313 6.67 0.55 -25.56
N ASP A 314 5.83 -0.31 -24.97
CA ASP A 314 5.96 -1.75 -25.13
C ASP A 314 5.16 -2.32 -26.30
N LEU A 315 4.00 -1.74 -26.62
CA LEU A 315 3.04 -2.32 -27.56
C LEU A 315 2.78 -1.49 -28.82
N VAL A 316 3.08 -0.19 -28.80
CA VAL A 316 2.60 0.74 -29.84
C VAL A 316 3.73 1.37 -30.64
N GLY A 317 4.66 2.06 -29.98
CA GLY A 317 5.59 2.96 -30.64
C GLY A 317 6.74 2.26 -31.35
N THR A 318 7.14 2.77 -32.52
CA THR A 318 8.44 2.39 -33.10
C THR A 318 9.58 3.10 -32.38
N PRO A 319 10.84 2.60 -32.44
CA PRO A 319 11.99 3.27 -31.83
C PRO A 319 12.13 4.75 -32.21
N GLU A 320 11.84 5.11 -33.47
CA GLU A 320 11.86 6.49 -33.95
C GLU A 320 10.75 7.34 -33.32
N GLU A 321 9.53 6.79 -33.24
CA GLU A 321 8.38 7.48 -32.65
C GLU A 321 8.59 7.69 -31.13
N LEU A 322 9.08 6.67 -30.42
CA LEU A 322 9.41 6.76 -28.99
C LEU A 322 10.52 7.76 -28.71
N SER A 323 11.52 7.85 -29.60
CA SER A 323 12.55 8.89 -29.51
C SER A 323 11.95 10.29 -29.69
N LEU A 324 11.05 10.49 -30.66
CA LEU A 324 10.37 11.78 -30.85
C LEU A 324 9.48 12.13 -29.66
N PHE A 325 8.78 11.14 -29.10
CA PHE A 325 7.92 11.33 -27.93
C PHE A 325 8.74 11.73 -26.69
N THR A 326 9.87 11.08 -26.46
CA THR A 326 10.81 11.41 -25.40
C THR A 326 11.34 12.85 -25.54
N GLU A 327 11.72 13.26 -26.75
CA GLU A 327 12.18 14.63 -26.98
C GLU A 327 11.08 15.66 -26.77
N ALA A 328 9.83 15.35 -27.12
CA ALA A 328 8.68 16.22 -26.86
C ALA A 328 8.46 16.46 -25.35
N ILE A 329 8.60 15.42 -24.52
CA ILE A 329 8.53 15.52 -23.05
C ILE A 329 9.66 16.39 -22.50
N LYS A 330 10.88 16.25 -23.01
CA LYS A 330 12.01 17.11 -22.63
C LYS A 330 11.80 18.57 -23.05
N MET A 331 11.15 18.81 -24.18
CA MET A 331 10.79 20.17 -24.63
C MET A 331 9.73 20.81 -23.73
N TRP A 332 8.66 20.08 -23.42
CA TRP A 332 7.56 20.49 -22.54
C TRP A 332 6.90 21.83 -22.93
N ASN A 333 6.28 21.88 -24.11
CA ASN A 333 5.57 23.06 -24.59
C ASN A 333 4.41 22.66 -25.53
N THR A 334 3.54 23.61 -25.85
CA THR A 334 2.31 23.35 -26.60
C THR A 334 2.53 22.99 -28.08
N VAL A 335 3.73 23.21 -28.63
CA VAL A 335 4.05 22.89 -30.04
C VAL A 335 4.85 21.58 -30.18
N ALA A 336 5.41 21.07 -29.08
CA ALA A 336 6.14 19.81 -29.05
C ALA A 336 5.37 18.60 -29.62
N PRO A 337 4.04 18.47 -29.45
CA PRO A 337 3.35 17.28 -29.93
C PRO A 337 2.88 17.37 -31.39
N ASP A 338 3.17 18.47 -32.10
CA ASP A 338 2.79 18.67 -33.51
C ASP A 338 3.44 17.60 -34.42
N SER A 339 4.67 17.19 -34.11
CA SER A 339 5.40 16.17 -34.86
C SER A 339 5.10 14.73 -34.42
N LEU A 340 4.29 14.52 -33.37
CA LEU A 340 3.99 13.19 -32.85
C LEU A 340 2.85 12.50 -33.62
N PRO A 341 2.84 11.16 -33.68
CA PRO A 341 1.66 10.38 -34.06
C PRO A 341 0.44 10.74 -33.20
N THR A 342 -0.77 10.51 -33.72
CA THR A 342 -2.02 10.94 -33.06
C THR A 342 -2.15 10.44 -31.62
N CYS A 343 -1.92 9.15 -31.36
CA CYS A 343 -2.03 8.59 -30.01
C CYS A 343 -1.03 9.21 -29.01
N MET A 344 0.24 9.34 -29.41
CA MET A 344 1.28 9.96 -28.58
C MET A 344 1.04 11.45 -28.36
N ARG A 345 0.49 12.15 -29.35
CA ARG A 345 0.04 13.55 -29.22
C ARG A 345 -1.06 13.68 -28.17
N SER A 346 -2.08 12.82 -28.22
CA SER A 346 -3.16 12.84 -27.23
C SER A 346 -2.64 12.51 -25.83
N CYS A 347 -1.78 11.50 -25.69
CA CYS A 347 -1.13 11.17 -24.43
C CYS A 347 -0.27 12.32 -23.90
N TYR A 348 0.52 12.98 -24.77
CA TYR A 348 1.31 14.15 -24.42
C TYR A 348 0.43 15.28 -23.89
N ASN A 349 -0.66 15.61 -24.60
CA ASN A 349 -1.55 16.70 -24.21
C ASN A 349 -2.21 16.42 -22.86
N ALA A 350 -2.63 15.18 -22.62
CA ALA A 350 -3.17 14.76 -21.32
C ALA A 350 -2.13 14.93 -20.21
N LEU A 351 -0.93 14.39 -20.40
CA LEU A 351 0.18 14.45 -19.46
C LEU A 351 0.58 15.90 -19.15
N TYR A 352 0.76 16.72 -20.18
CA TYR A 352 1.10 18.14 -20.04
C TYR A 352 0.00 18.86 -19.24
N THR A 353 -1.26 18.71 -19.62
CA THR A 353 -2.38 19.42 -18.98
C THR A 353 -2.49 19.05 -17.50
N ILE A 354 -2.56 17.75 -17.19
CA ILE A 354 -2.76 17.25 -15.82
C ILE A 354 -1.57 17.64 -14.93
N THR A 355 -0.34 17.54 -15.43
CA THR A 355 0.85 17.88 -14.65
C THR A 355 0.88 19.39 -14.33
N ASN A 356 0.52 20.25 -15.28
CA ASN A 356 0.44 21.69 -15.02
C ASN A 356 -0.72 22.02 -14.06
N GLU A 357 -1.88 21.36 -14.17
CA GLU A 357 -2.99 21.53 -13.21
C GLU A 357 -2.60 21.16 -11.77
N ILE A 358 -1.85 20.06 -11.60
CA ILE A 358 -1.32 19.66 -10.29
C ILE A 358 -0.27 20.65 -9.79
N ALA A 359 0.59 21.17 -10.67
CA ALA A 359 1.57 22.17 -10.30
C ALA A 359 0.91 23.48 -9.83
N ASP A 360 -0.14 23.92 -10.52
CA ASP A 360 -0.94 25.09 -10.13
C ASP A 360 -1.69 24.85 -8.81
N MET A 361 -2.14 23.61 -8.55
CA MET A 361 -2.74 23.22 -7.27
C MET A 361 -1.72 23.35 -6.13
N ALA A 362 -0.53 22.77 -6.31
CA ALA A 362 0.55 22.88 -5.34
C ALA A 362 0.97 24.34 -5.10
N GLU A 363 1.00 25.18 -6.14
CA GLU A 363 1.30 26.61 -5.99
C GLU A 363 0.24 27.34 -5.17
N LYS A 364 -1.05 27.05 -5.41
CA LYS A 364 -2.15 27.68 -4.68
C LYS A 364 -2.19 27.28 -3.20
N GLU A 365 -1.90 26.02 -2.90
CA GLU A 365 -1.99 25.47 -1.55
C GLU A 365 -0.71 25.73 -0.74
N ASN A 366 0.46 25.61 -1.37
CA ASN A 366 1.76 25.60 -0.70
C ASN A 366 2.67 26.79 -1.09
N GLY A 367 2.29 27.60 -2.08
CA GLY A 367 3.02 28.81 -2.47
C GLY A 367 4.21 28.58 -3.41
N PHE A 368 4.42 27.36 -3.89
CA PHE A 368 5.50 26.98 -4.80
C PHE A 368 4.98 26.21 -6.01
N ASN A 369 5.37 26.62 -7.22
CA ASN A 369 5.00 25.92 -8.46
C ASN A 369 6.08 24.88 -8.84
N PRO A 370 5.79 23.57 -8.74
CA PRO A 370 6.78 22.51 -8.97
C PRO A 370 6.90 22.09 -10.44
N VAL A 371 6.30 22.78 -11.41
CA VAL A 371 6.20 22.30 -12.81
C VAL A 371 7.53 21.87 -13.41
N ASN A 372 8.61 22.59 -13.14
CA ASN A 372 9.95 22.24 -13.66
C ASN A 372 10.50 20.95 -13.05
N HIS A 373 10.20 20.69 -11.78
CA HIS A 373 10.57 19.44 -11.11
C HIS A 373 9.75 18.26 -11.65
N LEU A 374 8.44 18.45 -11.82
CA LEU A 374 7.55 17.42 -12.35
C LEU A 374 7.87 17.08 -13.81
N LYS A 375 8.13 18.09 -14.65
CA LYS A 375 8.65 17.91 -16.03
C LYS A 375 9.90 17.02 -16.03
N LYS A 376 10.84 17.31 -15.14
CA LYS A 376 12.10 16.54 -15.06
C LYS A 376 11.85 15.10 -14.63
N ALA A 377 10.96 14.88 -13.67
CA ALA A 377 10.58 13.53 -13.25
C ALA A 377 9.96 12.72 -14.40
N TRP A 378 9.11 13.35 -15.22
CA TRP A 378 8.59 12.72 -16.44
C TRP A 378 9.69 12.38 -17.44
N ALA A 379 10.62 13.31 -17.68
CA ALA A 379 11.75 13.06 -18.59
C ALA A 379 12.62 11.88 -18.12
N VAL A 380 12.86 11.75 -16.81
CA VAL A 380 13.62 10.63 -16.22
C VAL A 380 12.90 9.30 -16.43
N LEU A 381 11.57 9.25 -16.27
CA LEU A 381 10.77 8.05 -16.56
C LEU A 381 10.90 7.64 -18.03
N PHE A 382 10.73 8.59 -18.96
CA PHE A 382 10.87 8.34 -20.40
C PHE A 382 12.29 7.89 -20.79
N ASP A 383 13.32 8.49 -20.20
CA ASP A 383 14.71 8.04 -20.41
C ASP A 383 14.92 6.61 -19.92
N GLY A 384 14.28 6.21 -18.81
CA GLY A 384 14.29 4.83 -18.30
C GLY A 384 13.61 3.84 -19.27
N PHE A 385 12.44 4.16 -19.79
CA PHE A 385 11.77 3.32 -20.80
C PHE A 385 12.57 3.24 -22.11
N MET A 386 13.23 4.33 -22.52
CA MET A 386 14.14 4.30 -23.67
C MET A 386 15.36 3.40 -23.44
N VAL A 387 15.82 3.23 -22.20
CA VAL A 387 16.90 2.29 -21.86
C VAL A 387 16.41 0.84 -22.03
N GLU A 388 15.24 0.50 -21.51
CA GLU A 388 14.62 -0.83 -21.67
C GLU A 388 14.37 -1.16 -23.16
N SER A 389 13.78 -0.21 -23.90
CA SER A 389 13.57 -0.36 -25.35
C SER A 389 14.88 -0.61 -26.11
N LYS A 390 15.99 0.05 -25.72
CA LYS A 390 17.32 -0.20 -26.31
C LYS A 390 17.89 -1.56 -25.96
N TRP A 391 17.69 -2.03 -24.72
CA TRP A 391 18.13 -3.37 -24.34
C TRP A 391 17.40 -4.43 -25.18
N LEU A 392 16.09 -4.31 -25.29
CA LEU A 392 15.25 -5.18 -26.11
C LEU A 392 15.64 -5.14 -27.60
N ALA A 393 15.70 -3.96 -28.21
CA ALA A 393 15.98 -3.81 -29.64
C ALA A 393 17.37 -4.32 -30.06
N ASN A 394 18.35 -4.26 -29.16
CA ASN A 394 19.72 -4.71 -29.43
C ASN A 394 20.04 -6.12 -28.91
N ASN A 395 19.06 -6.83 -28.32
CA ASN A 395 19.27 -8.08 -27.58
C ASN A 395 20.42 -7.99 -26.55
N GLN A 396 20.51 -6.85 -25.87
CA GLN A 396 21.49 -6.62 -24.80
C GLN A 396 20.91 -7.13 -23.47
N ALA A 397 21.62 -8.03 -22.81
CA ALA A 397 21.31 -8.43 -21.45
C ALA A 397 22.04 -7.50 -20.46
N PRO A 398 21.36 -6.59 -19.75
CA PRO A 398 21.97 -5.85 -18.64
C PRO A 398 22.36 -6.81 -17.50
N THR A 399 23.17 -6.30 -16.56
CA THR A 399 23.33 -6.99 -15.29
C THR A 399 22.02 -6.93 -14.49
N ALA A 400 21.77 -7.88 -13.58
CA ALA A 400 20.58 -7.86 -12.74
C ALA A 400 20.50 -6.56 -11.92
N GLU A 401 21.64 -6.05 -11.46
CA GLU A 401 21.73 -4.78 -10.72
C GLU A 401 21.44 -3.56 -11.60
N ASP A 402 22.01 -3.50 -12.81
CA ASP A 402 21.73 -2.40 -13.75
C ASP A 402 20.26 -2.41 -14.19
N TYR A 403 19.69 -3.59 -14.40
CA TYR A 403 18.27 -3.77 -14.67
C TYR A 403 17.44 -3.24 -13.49
N LEU A 404 17.74 -3.65 -12.25
CA LEU A 404 16.99 -3.18 -11.07
C LEU A 404 17.08 -1.66 -10.91
N ARG A 405 18.26 -1.07 -11.15
CA ARG A 405 18.46 0.38 -11.07
C ARG A 405 17.56 1.13 -12.05
N ASN A 406 17.42 0.64 -13.29
CA ASN A 406 16.48 1.20 -14.26
C ASN A 406 15.03 0.88 -13.90
N GLY A 407 14.76 -0.36 -13.47
CA GLY A 407 13.47 -0.87 -13.04
C GLY A 407 12.83 -0.08 -11.90
N VAL A 408 13.64 0.51 -11.03
CA VAL A 408 13.19 1.47 -10.00
C VAL A 408 12.59 2.72 -10.63
N VAL A 409 13.23 3.27 -11.66
CA VAL A 409 12.73 4.44 -12.38
C VAL A 409 11.47 4.09 -13.17
N THR A 410 11.51 3.00 -13.94
CA THR A 410 10.42 2.57 -14.81
C THR A 410 9.22 2.01 -14.07
N SER A 411 9.34 1.71 -12.77
CA SER A 411 8.19 1.42 -11.90
C SER A 411 7.17 2.57 -11.81
N GLY A 412 7.55 3.80 -12.19
CA GLY A 412 6.72 5.00 -12.05
C GLY A 412 6.54 5.50 -10.61
N VAL A 413 7.03 4.78 -9.61
CA VAL A 413 6.97 5.18 -8.19
C VAL A 413 7.70 6.50 -7.95
N PRO A 414 8.93 6.73 -8.45
CA PRO A 414 9.62 8.00 -8.21
C PRO A 414 8.86 9.21 -8.76
N LEU A 415 8.28 9.09 -9.96
CA LEU A 415 7.45 10.13 -10.57
C LEU A 415 6.20 10.41 -9.73
N THR A 416 5.52 9.36 -9.30
CA THR A 416 4.28 9.47 -8.51
C THR A 416 4.57 10.13 -7.15
N PHE A 417 5.65 9.73 -6.50
CA PHE A 417 6.07 10.30 -5.22
C PHE A 417 6.60 11.73 -5.37
N ALA A 418 7.18 12.12 -6.50
CA ALA A 418 7.51 13.51 -6.77
C ALA A 418 6.25 14.39 -6.81
N HIS A 419 5.19 13.95 -7.50
CA HIS A 419 3.89 14.66 -7.46
C HIS A 419 3.33 14.74 -6.04
N LEU A 420 3.38 13.63 -5.30
CA LEU A 420 2.88 13.58 -3.95
C LEU A 420 3.64 14.51 -2.98
N LEU A 421 4.97 14.56 -3.08
CA LEU A 421 5.82 15.41 -2.26
C LEU A 421 5.40 16.88 -2.34
N PHE A 422 5.19 17.39 -3.55
CA PHE A 422 4.79 18.78 -3.77
C PHE A 422 3.34 19.05 -3.41
N LEU A 423 2.43 18.09 -3.60
CA LEU A 423 1.05 18.21 -3.12
C LEU A 423 1.00 18.32 -1.60
N LEU A 424 1.86 17.58 -0.88
CA LEU A 424 1.96 17.65 0.58
C LEU A 424 2.74 18.89 1.10
N GLY A 425 3.17 19.80 0.23
CA GLY A 425 3.84 21.05 0.64
C GLY A 425 5.23 20.84 1.24
N GLN A 426 5.90 19.75 0.91
CA GLN A 426 7.23 19.44 1.43
C GLN A 426 8.33 20.11 0.59
N ASP A 427 8.89 21.20 1.11
CA ASP A 427 10.11 21.82 0.59
C ASP A 427 11.34 21.10 1.17
N HIS A 428 11.84 20.05 0.49
CA HIS A 428 13.09 19.42 0.89
C HIS A 428 14.30 20.11 0.24
N PRO A 429 15.38 20.45 0.97
CA PRO A 429 16.58 21.11 0.43
C PRO A 429 17.24 20.42 -0.77
N THR A 430 17.18 19.08 -0.85
CA THR A 430 17.67 18.34 -2.04
C THR A 430 16.78 18.47 -3.27
N CYS A 431 15.53 18.90 -3.13
CA CYS A 431 14.67 19.29 -4.25
C CYS A 431 14.81 20.79 -4.60
N ASN A 432 15.36 21.61 -3.70
CA ASN A 432 15.46 23.08 -3.88
C ASN A 432 16.80 23.56 -4.44
N ASN A 433 17.84 22.72 -4.46
CA ASN A 433 19.09 23.06 -5.12
C ASN A 433 18.99 22.78 -6.63
N GLU A 434 19.67 23.61 -7.44
CA GLU A 434 19.85 23.42 -8.90
C GLU A 434 20.40 22.03 -9.29
N ASP A 435 20.82 21.26 -8.28
CA ASP A 435 21.13 19.82 -8.30
C ASP A 435 19.91 18.89 -8.30
N ALA A 436 18.73 19.31 -8.78
CA ALA A 436 17.71 18.35 -9.22
C ALA A 436 18.26 17.36 -10.29
N ALA A 437 19.45 17.64 -10.86
CA ALA A 437 20.21 16.71 -11.70
C ALA A 437 20.74 15.49 -10.94
N ASN A 438 20.85 15.57 -9.60
CA ASN A 438 21.29 14.48 -8.74
C ASN A 438 20.15 13.55 -8.27
N LEU A 439 18.88 13.80 -8.66
CA LEU A 439 17.82 12.79 -8.50
C LEU A 439 18.10 11.54 -9.35
N ASN A 440 18.89 11.68 -10.42
CA ASN A 440 19.36 10.55 -11.23
C ASN A 440 20.40 9.68 -10.51
N ASP A 441 21.19 10.27 -9.60
CA ASP A 441 22.23 9.54 -8.91
C ASP A 441 21.73 8.99 -7.56
N HIS A 442 20.90 9.71 -6.78
CA HIS A 442 20.42 9.26 -5.46
C HIS A 442 18.91 9.54 -5.22
N ILE A 443 18.03 8.63 -5.65
CA ILE A 443 16.60 8.65 -5.28
C ILE A 443 16.47 8.41 -3.74
N PRO A 444 15.78 9.28 -2.98
CA PRO A 444 15.64 9.12 -1.52
C PRO A 444 15.10 7.76 -1.11
N LEU A 445 15.55 7.21 0.03
CA LEU A 445 15.15 5.86 0.49
C LEU A 445 13.64 5.71 0.70
N ALA A 446 12.97 6.77 1.16
CA ALA A 446 11.51 6.80 1.29
C ALA A 446 10.77 6.56 -0.05
N ILE A 447 11.46 6.73 -1.18
CA ILE A 447 10.93 6.53 -2.53
C ILE A 447 11.56 5.29 -3.19
N SER A 448 12.88 5.13 -3.09
CA SER A 448 13.59 4.03 -3.76
C SER A 448 13.32 2.67 -3.12
N CYS A 449 13.15 2.58 -1.80
CA CYS A 449 12.78 1.32 -1.15
C CYS A 449 11.40 0.80 -1.62
N PRO A 450 10.30 1.57 -1.56
CA PRO A 450 9.01 1.07 -2.09
C PRO A 450 9.06 0.78 -3.60
N ALA A 451 9.83 1.54 -4.38
CA ALA A 451 10.01 1.29 -5.81
C ALA A 451 10.76 -0.03 -6.10
N LYS A 452 11.83 -0.33 -5.37
CA LYS A 452 12.55 -1.62 -5.47
C LYS A 452 11.69 -2.78 -5.02
N ILE A 453 10.97 -2.61 -3.89
CA ILE A 453 10.01 -3.61 -3.41
C ILE A 453 8.98 -3.89 -4.51
N LEU A 454 8.43 -2.85 -5.14
CA LEU A 454 7.50 -2.98 -6.26
C LEU A 454 8.11 -3.78 -7.40
N ARG A 455 9.25 -3.33 -7.96
CA ARG A 455 9.90 -3.98 -9.10
C ARG A 455 10.23 -5.43 -8.83
N LEU A 456 10.79 -5.74 -7.66
CA LEU A 456 11.12 -7.12 -7.28
C LEU A 456 9.88 -8.01 -7.13
N TRP A 457 8.78 -7.49 -6.61
CA TRP A 457 7.53 -8.26 -6.51
C TRP A 457 6.90 -8.50 -7.88
N ASP A 458 6.91 -7.49 -8.74
CA ASP A 458 6.40 -7.56 -10.09
C ASP A 458 7.16 -8.62 -10.91
N ASP A 459 8.50 -8.54 -10.91
CA ASP A 459 9.39 -9.45 -11.63
C ASP A 459 9.43 -10.88 -11.07
N MET A 460 9.03 -11.06 -9.81
CA MET A 460 8.86 -12.37 -9.18
C MET A 460 7.52 -13.00 -9.60
N GLY A 461 6.56 -12.18 -10.02
CA GLY A 461 5.29 -12.59 -10.58
C GLY A 461 5.43 -13.20 -11.98
N SER A 462 4.33 -13.74 -12.47
CA SER A 462 4.18 -14.17 -13.88
C SER A 462 2.97 -13.48 -14.49
N ALA A 463 2.84 -12.20 -14.19
CA ALA A 463 1.71 -11.38 -14.57
C ALA A 463 1.48 -11.47 -16.08
N LYS A 464 0.23 -11.67 -16.49
CA LYS A 464 -0.23 -11.75 -17.89
C LYS A 464 -1.28 -10.69 -18.20
N ASP A 465 -1.33 -9.65 -17.39
CA ASP A 465 -2.26 -8.53 -17.53
C ASP A 465 -1.87 -7.59 -18.66
N GLU A 466 -0.72 -7.80 -19.27
CA GLU A 466 -0.27 -7.17 -20.50
C GLU A 466 -0.30 -8.18 -21.66
N GLU A 467 -0.64 -7.71 -22.87
CA GLU A 467 -0.60 -8.53 -24.10
C GLU A 467 0.83 -8.77 -24.62
N GLN A 468 1.84 -8.61 -23.75
CA GLN A 468 3.25 -8.79 -24.09
C GLN A 468 3.61 -10.26 -24.29
N GLU A 469 4.51 -10.52 -25.24
CA GLU A 469 5.07 -11.86 -25.50
C GLU A 469 6.20 -12.25 -24.52
N GLY A 470 6.42 -11.47 -23.45
CA GLY A 470 7.42 -11.73 -22.39
C GLY A 470 8.87 -11.49 -22.82
N LEU A 471 9.10 -10.48 -23.65
CA LEU A 471 10.41 -10.15 -24.24
C LEU A 471 11.17 -9.06 -23.46
N ASP A 472 10.49 -8.31 -22.60
CA ASP A 472 10.96 -7.21 -21.76
C ASP A 472 12.02 -7.60 -20.72
N GLY A 473 12.04 -8.87 -20.30
CA GLY A 473 12.99 -9.39 -19.33
C GLY A 473 12.65 -8.98 -17.89
N SER A 474 13.14 -9.74 -16.92
CA SER A 474 12.86 -9.51 -15.50
C SER A 474 14.11 -9.67 -14.65
N TYR A 475 14.14 -9.06 -13.46
CA TYR A 475 15.26 -9.21 -12.53
C TYR A 475 15.58 -10.69 -12.27
N ARG A 476 14.54 -11.52 -12.10
CA ARG A 476 14.66 -12.97 -11.93
C ARG A 476 15.42 -13.63 -13.08
N ASN A 477 15.09 -13.25 -14.32
CA ASN A 477 15.73 -13.81 -15.51
C ASN A 477 17.21 -13.41 -15.59
N PHE A 478 17.53 -12.13 -15.38
CA PHE A 478 18.92 -11.66 -15.41
C PHE A 478 19.75 -12.28 -14.27
N TYR A 479 19.17 -12.42 -13.07
CA TYR A 479 19.82 -13.09 -11.95
C TYR A 479 20.18 -14.54 -12.26
N LEU A 480 19.28 -15.29 -12.90
CA LEU A 480 19.53 -16.68 -13.29
C LEU A 480 20.58 -16.81 -14.40
N ILE A 481 20.63 -15.84 -15.33
CA ILE A 481 21.68 -15.76 -16.36
C ILE A 481 23.05 -15.55 -15.71
N GLU A 482 23.14 -14.65 -14.72
CA GLU A 482 24.38 -14.38 -13.98
C GLU A 482 24.77 -15.53 -13.04
N ASN A 483 23.80 -16.31 -12.57
CA ASN A 483 23.99 -17.40 -11.61
C ASN A 483 23.44 -18.74 -12.14
N PRO A 484 24.09 -19.38 -13.15
CA PRO A 484 23.55 -20.58 -13.82
C PRO A 484 23.37 -21.82 -12.93
N SER A 485 23.96 -21.83 -11.73
CA SER A 485 23.79 -22.90 -10.74
C SER A 485 22.53 -22.74 -9.89
N CYS A 486 21.89 -21.57 -9.89
CA CYS A 486 20.68 -21.29 -9.13
C CYS A 486 19.45 -21.82 -9.86
N THR A 487 18.52 -22.35 -9.08
CA THR A 487 17.17 -22.68 -9.55
C THR A 487 16.27 -21.45 -9.48
N GLU A 488 15.12 -21.54 -10.12
CA GLU A 488 14.04 -20.56 -9.98
C GLU A 488 13.65 -20.28 -8.53
N ALA A 489 13.65 -21.31 -7.68
CA ALA A 489 13.34 -21.17 -6.27
C ALA A 489 14.45 -20.42 -5.50
N ASP A 490 15.71 -20.65 -5.84
CA ASP A 490 16.85 -19.93 -5.25
C ASP A 490 16.80 -18.44 -5.61
N ALA A 491 16.42 -18.11 -6.85
CA ALA A 491 16.22 -16.73 -7.28
C ALA A 491 15.06 -16.05 -6.54
N GLU A 492 13.91 -16.72 -6.38
CA GLU A 492 12.80 -16.19 -5.58
C GLU A 492 13.19 -15.97 -4.11
N GLU A 493 13.94 -16.89 -3.50
CA GLU A 493 14.45 -16.73 -2.13
C GLU A 493 15.40 -15.53 -2.04
N HIS A 494 16.30 -15.37 -3.00
CA HIS A 494 17.19 -14.21 -3.09
C HIS A 494 16.42 -12.89 -3.20
N MET A 495 15.41 -12.82 -4.08
CA MET A 495 14.56 -11.65 -4.26
C MET A 495 13.74 -11.32 -3.01
N ARG A 496 13.19 -12.31 -2.31
CA ARG A 496 12.53 -12.10 -1.00
C ARG A 496 13.52 -11.54 0.03
N GLY A 497 14.77 -12.00 0.00
CA GLY A 497 15.85 -11.45 0.83
C GLY A 497 16.16 -9.99 0.50
N LEU A 498 16.16 -9.59 -0.78
CA LEU A 498 16.28 -8.19 -1.20
C LEU A 498 15.11 -7.34 -0.70
N ILE A 499 13.87 -7.82 -0.88
CA ILE A 499 12.67 -7.14 -0.41
C ILE A 499 12.73 -6.91 1.11
N MET A 500 13.18 -7.90 1.89
CA MET A 500 13.35 -7.74 3.34
C MET A 500 14.37 -6.65 3.70
N ARG A 501 15.51 -6.58 3.00
CA ARG A 501 16.50 -5.50 3.21
C ARG A 501 15.94 -4.12 2.88
N GLU A 502 15.14 -4.01 1.82
CA GLU A 502 14.50 -2.73 1.47
C GLU A 502 13.44 -2.32 2.50
N TRP A 503 12.77 -3.27 3.16
CA TRP A 503 11.91 -2.99 4.31
C TRP A 503 12.70 -2.48 5.52
N GLU A 504 13.86 -3.06 5.82
CA GLU A 504 14.75 -2.63 6.90
C GLU A 504 15.25 -1.19 6.67
N GLU A 505 15.69 -0.87 5.45
CA GLU A 505 16.11 0.49 5.09
C GLU A 505 14.93 1.48 5.11
N LEU A 506 13.75 1.07 4.65
CA LEU A 506 12.55 1.92 4.73
C LEU A 506 12.13 2.18 6.18
N ASN A 507 12.24 1.19 7.06
CA ASN A 507 12.00 1.34 8.49
C ASN A 507 12.99 2.32 9.10
N ARG A 508 14.28 2.18 8.78
CA ARG A 508 15.33 3.09 9.24
C ARG A 508 15.07 4.52 8.78
N GLU A 509 14.63 4.70 7.55
CA GLU A 509 14.26 6.00 7.01
C GLU A 509 13.04 6.60 7.74
N CYS A 510 11.98 5.82 7.93
CA CYS A 510 10.71 6.33 8.47
C CYS A 510 10.68 6.50 9.99
N PHE A 511 11.39 5.67 10.75
CA PHE A 511 11.33 5.68 12.22
C PHE A 511 12.55 6.31 12.88
N PHE A 512 13.73 6.23 12.25
CA PHE A 512 14.97 6.74 12.83
C PHE A 512 15.45 8.03 12.18
N ARG A 513 15.65 8.04 10.85
CA ARG A 513 16.16 9.24 10.15
C ARG A 513 15.12 10.35 10.05
N ARG A 514 13.87 9.98 9.75
CA ARG A 514 12.71 10.88 9.66
C ARG A 514 12.99 12.10 8.77
N THR A 515 13.56 11.86 7.60
CA THR A 515 13.94 12.93 6.65
C THR A 515 12.71 13.67 6.11
N PHE A 516 11.57 12.99 6.05
CA PHE A 516 10.32 13.50 5.51
C PHE A 516 9.26 13.67 6.61
N SER A 517 8.18 14.39 6.30
CA SER A 517 7.02 14.48 7.19
C SER A 517 6.38 13.12 7.47
N ASP A 518 5.68 13.02 8.59
CA ASP A 518 4.95 11.81 8.97
C ASP A 518 3.92 11.39 7.89
N SER A 519 3.26 12.33 7.21
CA SER A 519 2.33 12.02 6.13
C SER A 519 3.02 11.40 4.91
N PHE A 520 4.19 11.92 4.53
CA PHE A 520 4.97 11.39 3.42
C PHE A 520 5.61 10.03 3.78
N SER A 521 6.20 9.89 4.96
CA SER A 521 6.72 8.61 5.46
C SER A 521 5.62 7.54 5.54
N GLN A 522 4.41 7.93 5.98
CA GLN A 522 3.28 7.01 6.03
C GLN A 522 2.81 6.61 4.63
N ALA A 523 2.85 7.53 3.66
CA ALA A 523 2.59 7.23 2.25
C ALA A 523 3.61 6.24 1.68
N SER A 524 4.91 6.43 1.97
CA SER A 524 5.98 5.50 1.58
C SER A 524 5.78 4.08 2.15
N LEU A 525 5.50 3.97 3.44
CA LEU A 525 5.19 2.69 4.09
C LEU A 525 3.96 2.03 3.47
N ASN A 526 2.90 2.80 3.21
CA ASN A 526 1.67 2.28 2.62
C ASN A 526 1.83 1.85 1.16
N ALA A 527 2.67 2.53 0.38
CA ALA A 527 3.03 2.09 -0.97
C ALA A 527 3.70 0.71 -0.91
N ALA A 528 4.72 0.53 -0.06
CA ALA A 528 5.38 -0.76 0.13
C ALA A 528 4.41 -1.87 0.59
N ARG A 529 3.46 -1.57 1.49
CA ARG A 529 2.40 -2.50 1.92
C ARG A 529 1.49 -2.91 0.76
N MET A 530 1.14 -1.95 -0.11
CA MET A 530 0.23 -2.17 -1.24
C MET A 530 0.83 -3.07 -2.31
N VAL A 531 2.16 -3.06 -2.49
CA VAL A 531 2.85 -3.88 -3.51
C VAL A 531 2.42 -5.34 -3.45
N SER A 532 2.49 -5.98 -2.27
CA SER A 532 2.12 -7.40 -2.15
C SER A 532 0.66 -7.66 -2.51
N VAL A 533 -0.25 -6.70 -2.29
CA VAL A 533 -1.67 -6.83 -2.66
C VAL A 533 -1.85 -6.72 -4.18
N MET A 534 -1.06 -5.86 -4.83
CA MET A 534 -1.12 -5.61 -6.27
C MET A 534 -0.47 -6.74 -7.08
N TYR A 535 0.65 -7.30 -6.62
CA TYR A 535 1.46 -8.24 -7.42
C TYR A 535 1.43 -9.68 -6.92
N SER A 536 0.54 -10.02 -5.97
CA SER A 536 0.29 -11.42 -5.59
C SER A 536 -0.75 -12.07 -6.49
N TYR A 537 -0.27 -12.90 -7.41
CA TYR A 537 -1.10 -13.72 -8.30
C TYR A 537 -1.22 -15.16 -7.78
N ASP A 538 -2.42 -15.73 -7.83
CA ASP A 538 -2.61 -17.17 -7.63
C ASP A 538 -2.17 -17.97 -8.87
N LYS A 539 -2.21 -19.30 -8.77
CA LYS A 539 -1.85 -20.20 -9.89
C LYS A 539 -2.74 -20.02 -11.14
N GLU A 540 -3.91 -19.40 -10.98
CA GLU A 540 -4.85 -19.08 -12.05
C GLU A 540 -4.70 -17.62 -12.54
N GLN A 541 -3.63 -16.92 -12.15
CA GLN A 541 -3.36 -15.52 -12.47
C GLN A 541 -4.41 -14.54 -11.91
N ARG A 542 -5.07 -14.90 -10.81
CA ARG A 542 -6.02 -14.01 -10.11
C ARG A 542 -5.34 -13.28 -8.97
N GLN A 543 -5.64 -12.00 -8.85
CA GLN A 543 -5.26 -11.16 -7.72
C GLN A 543 -6.33 -11.25 -6.62
N LEU A 544 -6.44 -12.42 -5.98
CA LEU A 544 -7.48 -12.66 -4.97
C LEU A 544 -7.43 -11.64 -3.82
N ALA A 545 -6.21 -11.23 -3.42
CA ALA A 545 -6.02 -10.18 -2.44
C ALA A 545 -6.65 -8.88 -2.96
N LEU A 546 -6.21 -8.36 -4.11
CA LEU A 546 -6.76 -7.13 -4.68
C LEU A 546 -8.29 -7.17 -4.84
N GLU A 547 -8.86 -8.29 -5.26
CA GLU A 547 -10.30 -8.48 -5.37
C GLU A 547 -11.01 -8.36 -4.01
N GLU A 548 -10.46 -8.99 -2.97
CA GLU A 548 -10.99 -8.89 -1.61
C GLU A 548 -10.90 -7.46 -1.08
N TYR A 549 -9.77 -6.79 -1.30
CA TYR A 549 -9.55 -5.39 -0.91
C TYR A 549 -10.51 -4.44 -1.61
N THR A 550 -10.65 -4.58 -2.93
CA THR A 550 -11.58 -3.79 -3.75
C THR A 550 -13.01 -3.99 -3.27
N ARG A 551 -13.41 -5.25 -3.02
CA ARG A 551 -14.74 -5.58 -2.52
C ARG A 551 -14.99 -5.03 -1.13
N MET A 552 -13.96 -4.91 -0.31
CA MET A 552 -14.11 -4.39 1.05
C MET A 552 -14.23 -2.87 1.05
N LEU A 553 -13.36 -2.17 0.31
CA LEU A 553 -13.18 -0.72 0.43
C LEU A 553 -14.01 0.09 -0.57
N LEU A 554 -14.49 -0.52 -1.66
CA LEU A 554 -15.17 0.19 -2.74
C LEU A 554 -16.55 -0.37 -3.12
N LEU A 555 -16.77 -1.69 -3.02
CA LEU A 555 -18.03 -2.35 -3.41
C LEU A 555 -18.88 -2.66 -2.18
#